data_AF-A0A2I0QA34-F1
#
_entry.id   AF-A0A2I0QA34-F1
#
_cell.length_a   1.000
_cell.length_b   1.000
_cell.length_c   1.000
_cell.angle_alpha   90.00
_cell.angle_beta   90.00
_cell.angle_gamma   90.00
#
_symmetry.space_group_name_H-M   'P 1'
#
loop_
_entity.id
_entity.type
_entity.pdbx_description
1 polymer ?
#
loop_
_entity_poly.entity_id
_entity_poly.type
_entity_poly.pdbx_seq_one_letter_code
_entity_poly.pdbx_strand_id
1 'polypeptide(L)'
;MINQLNIGGLIAKVPIVQGGMGVGVSLSGLASAVANEGGIGVISAVAIGMLETDYKKNFKQANLQALRREIQTAKKKTEGIIGVNIMMAVSDFDNLLLASIDEKVDIVFVGAGLPFGEIFEIFKTTSTKFVPIVSSARAAKIIFQHWAEKFGRIPDGVVIEGPLAGGHLGFKKAMVVSPELNLTSLTNIVKETVEILKPFEEQFNIEIPIIAGGGVYTGADIYEVLQAGAKGVQMGTRFVTTIECDVDVTFKEVFLESKVEDITIIDSPVGLPGRVISNDFVKAIQNGEQKPVKCPWKCLKNCDFNKVQFCVAEALFNAAKGDFTKGFAFSGAKGFKATKILSVHKTIEQLLEEYYITKSKNEILLKLAI
;
A
#
# COMPACT_ATOMS: atom_id res chain seq x y z
N MET A 1 -15.08 17.57 13.24
CA MET A 1 -14.90 16.75 12.03
C MET A 1 -13.49 16.18 12.03
N ILE A 2 -13.27 15.03 11.38
CA ILE A 2 -11.93 14.48 11.13
C ILE A 2 -11.16 15.45 10.22
N ASN A 3 -9.84 15.53 10.39
CA ASN A 3 -9.01 16.45 9.60
C ASN A 3 -8.95 15.98 8.14
N GLN A 4 -8.91 16.94 7.21
CA GLN A 4 -8.63 16.66 5.80
C GLN A 4 -7.15 16.34 5.60
N LEU A 5 -6.84 15.56 4.55
CA LEU A 5 -5.46 15.25 4.16
C LEU A 5 -5.08 16.09 2.93
N ASN A 6 -4.05 16.92 3.06
CA ASN A 6 -3.50 17.74 1.98
C ASN A 6 -2.16 17.15 1.53
N ILE A 7 -2.04 16.80 0.25
CA ILE A 7 -0.80 16.31 -0.38
C ILE A 7 -0.46 17.23 -1.55
N GLY A 8 0.50 18.13 -1.37
CA GLY A 8 0.96 19.05 -2.41
C GLY A 8 -0.17 19.89 -3.05
N GLY A 9 -1.22 20.23 -2.28
CA GLY A 9 -2.40 20.97 -2.73
C GLY A 9 -3.61 20.11 -3.09
N LEU A 10 -3.48 18.79 -3.13
CA LEU A 10 -4.62 17.87 -3.31
C LEU A 10 -5.29 17.61 -1.97
N ILE A 11 -6.58 17.93 -1.85
CA ILE A 11 -7.32 17.85 -0.58
C ILE A 11 -8.29 16.66 -0.61
N ALA A 12 -7.98 15.62 0.17
CA ALA A 12 -8.91 14.54 0.46
C ALA A 12 -9.79 14.91 1.67
N LYS A 13 -11.11 14.74 1.52
CA LYS A 13 -12.10 15.08 2.56
C LYS A 13 -12.01 14.16 3.77
N VAL A 14 -11.60 12.91 3.53
CA VAL A 14 -11.36 11.88 4.54
C VAL A 14 -9.88 11.52 4.47
N PRO A 15 -9.14 11.50 5.61
CA PRO A 15 -7.69 11.30 5.60
C PRO A 15 -7.34 9.80 5.49
N ILE A 16 -7.98 9.11 4.56
CA ILE A 16 -7.82 7.68 4.30
C ILE A 16 -7.33 7.51 2.86
N VAL A 17 -6.19 6.85 2.74
CA VAL A 17 -5.64 6.33 1.48
C VAL A 17 -5.90 4.83 1.47
N GLN A 18 -6.63 4.33 0.48
CA GLN A 18 -6.64 2.89 0.21
C GLN A 18 -5.30 2.54 -0.46
N GLY A 19 -4.47 1.70 0.18
CA GLY A 19 -3.13 1.40 -0.31
C GLY A 19 -3.16 0.53 -1.57
N GLY A 20 -2.28 0.78 -2.54
CA GLY A 20 -2.21 -0.01 -3.77
C GLY A 20 -1.81 -1.46 -3.51
N MET A 21 -2.69 -2.39 -3.87
CA MET A 21 -2.56 -3.83 -3.67
C MET A 21 -2.54 -4.55 -5.02
N GLY A 22 -1.40 -5.15 -5.34
CA GLY A 22 -1.22 -6.04 -6.50
C GLY A 22 -1.22 -7.51 -6.08
N VAL A 23 -1.50 -8.46 -6.97
CA VAL A 23 -1.91 -8.29 -8.38
C VAL A 23 -3.44 -8.29 -8.44
N GLY A 24 -4.06 -7.33 -9.13
CA GLY A 24 -5.51 -7.31 -9.38
C GLY A 24 -6.41 -6.96 -8.20
N VAL A 25 -5.88 -6.79 -6.98
CA VAL A 25 -6.67 -6.44 -5.77
C VAL A 25 -7.19 -5.01 -5.81
N SER A 26 -6.43 -4.08 -6.39
CA SER A 26 -6.83 -2.68 -6.51
C SER A 26 -6.66 -2.19 -7.94
N LEU A 27 -7.78 -2.10 -8.65
CA LEU A 27 -7.89 -1.55 -9.99
C LEU A 27 -8.82 -0.33 -9.96
N SER A 28 -9.42 0.02 -11.10
CA SER A 28 -10.31 1.18 -11.19
C SER A 28 -11.57 1.06 -10.34
N GLY A 29 -12.10 -0.15 -10.09
CA GLY A 29 -13.29 -0.37 -9.28
C GLY A 29 -13.09 0.11 -7.85
N LEU A 30 -12.14 -0.49 -7.14
CA LEU A 30 -11.84 -0.13 -5.75
C LEU A 30 -11.37 1.32 -5.62
N ALA A 31 -10.44 1.74 -6.48
CA ALA A 31 -9.85 3.08 -6.38
C ALA A 31 -10.91 4.17 -6.57
N SER A 32 -11.76 4.06 -7.60
CA SER A 32 -12.81 5.07 -7.83
C SER A 32 -13.86 5.09 -6.72
N ALA A 33 -14.21 3.94 -6.15
CA ALA A 33 -15.15 3.86 -5.03
C ALA A 33 -14.61 4.60 -3.78
N VAL A 34 -13.32 4.40 -3.44
CA VAL A 34 -12.70 5.10 -2.30
C VAL A 34 -12.60 6.61 -2.54
N ALA A 35 -12.25 7.01 -3.76
CA ALA A 35 -12.18 8.41 -4.15
C ALA A 35 -13.55 9.12 -4.07
N ASN A 36 -14.64 8.43 -4.45
CA ASN A 36 -16.01 8.94 -4.37
C ASN A 36 -16.47 9.19 -2.92
N GLU A 37 -15.98 8.40 -1.96
CA GLU A 37 -16.22 8.61 -0.52
C GLU A 37 -15.30 9.68 0.10
N GLY A 38 -14.52 10.39 -0.72
CA GLY A 38 -13.67 11.50 -0.30
C GLY A 38 -12.30 11.09 0.26
N GLY A 39 -11.95 9.81 0.19
CA GLY A 39 -10.58 9.33 0.42
C GLY A 39 -9.71 9.45 -0.83
N ILE A 40 -8.53 8.81 -0.80
CA ILE A 40 -7.64 8.65 -1.95
C ILE A 40 -7.66 7.19 -2.39
N GLY A 41 -8.12 6.94 -3.61
CA GLY A 41 -8.11 5.61 -4.21
C GLY A 41 -6.80 5.33 -4.92
N VAL A 42 -6.22 4.14 -4.77
CA VAL A 42 -4.91 3.82 -5.36
C VAL A 42 -4.96 2.54 -6.18
N ILE A 43 -4.64 2.66 -7.47
CA ILE A 43 -4.46 1.54 -8.39
C ILE A 43 -3.06 0.95 -8.20
N SER A 44 -2.92 -0.37 -8.15
CA SER A 44 -1.59 -0.99 -8.17
C SER A 44 -1.13 -1.28 -9.60
N ALA A 45 0.03 -0.75 -10.00
CA ALA A 45 0.64 -1.06 -11.29
C ALA A 45 1.34 -2.44 -11.31
N VAL A 46 1.46 -3.11 -10.16
CA VAL A 46 2.25 -4.34 -10.02
C VAL A 46 1.59 -5.49 -10.78
N ALA A 47 2.24 -5.88 -11.89
CA ALA A 47 1.79 -6.94 -12.79
C ALA A 47 0.31 -6.79 -13.23
N ILE A 48 -0.17 -5.55 -13.32
CA ILE A 48 -1.55 -5.19 -13.65
C ILE A 48 -2.01 -5.78 -14.98
N GLY A 49 -1.09 -5.99 -15.92
CA GLY A 49 -1.35 -6.58 -17.22
C GLY A 49 -1.60 -8.09 -17.18
N MET A 50 -1.42 -8.79 -16.04
CA MET A 50 -1.63 -10.24 -15.96
C MET A 50 -3.07 -10.65 -16.32
N LEU A 51 -4.01 -9.73 -16.20
CA LEU A 51 -5.41 -9.90 -16.58
C LEU A 51 -5.61 -9.84 -18.11
N GLU A 52 -4.63 -9.37 -18.88
CA GLU A 52 -4.67 -9.31 -20.34
C GLU A 52 -4.37 -10.65 -21.00
N THR A 53 -5.02 -10.90 -22.15
CA THR A 53 -4.89 -12.15 -22.90
C THR A 53 -3.50 -12.36 -23.50
N ASP A 54 -2.76 -11.29 -23.80
CA ASP A 54 -1.45 -11.29 -24.44
C ASP A 54 -0.28 -11.13 -23.45
N TYR A 55 -0.55 -11.08 -22.15
CA TYR A 55 0.46 -10.86 -21.10
C TYR A 55 1.66 -11.81 -21.19
N LYS A 56 1.41 -13.09 -21.51
CA LYS A 56 2.47 -14.10 -21.64
C LYS A 56 3.39 -13.86 -22.85
N LYS A 57 2.95 -13.10 -23.86
CA LYS A 57 3.73 -12.76 -25.06
C LYS A 57 4.53 -11.48 -24.84
N ASN A 58 3.90 -10.44 -24.29
CA ASN A 58 4.54 -9.15 -24.03
C ASN A 58 4.04 -8.49 -22.74
N PHE A 59 4.57 -8.95 -21.61
CA PHE A 59 4.09 -8.52 -20.30
C PHE A 59 4.25 -7.02 -20.04
N LYS A 60 5.33 -6.38 -20.54
CA LYS A 60 5.55 -4.94 -20.36
C LYS A 60 4.50 -4.13 -21.10
N GLN A 61 4.20 -4.51 -22.34
CA GLN A 61 3.17 -3.82 -23.13
C GLN A 61 1.77 -4.05 -22.53
N ALA A 62 1.45 -5.27 -22.10
CA ALA A 62 0.21 -5.58 -21.42
C ALA A 62 0.05 -4.77 -20.12
N ASN A 63 1.11 -4.65 -19.30
CA ASN A 63 1.09 -3.81 -18.11
C ASN A 63 0.79 -2.34 -18.45
N LEU A 64 1.44 -1.78 -19.47
CA LEU A 64 1.23 -0.38 -19.86
C LEU A 64 -0.19 -0.14 -20.39
N GLN A 65 -0.72 -1.04 -21.20
CA GLN A 65 -2.09 -0.93 -21.74
C GLN A 65 -3.12 -1.03 -20.63
N ALA A 66 -3.00 -2.03 -19.75
CA ALA A 66 -3.88 -2.22 -18.62
C ALA A 66 -3.83 -1.01 -17.66
N LEU A 67 -2.63 -0.54 -17.31
CA LEU A 67 -2.45 0.62 -16.42
C LEU A 67 -3.14 1.87 -16.96
N ARG A 68 -2.91 2.22 -18.24
CA ARG A 68 -3.57 3.37 -18.85
C ARG A 68 -5.09 3.23 -18.83
N ARG A 69 -5.60 2.05 -19.19
CA ARG A 69 -7.04 1.77 -19.18
C ARG A 69 -7.64 1.90 -17.79
N GLU A 70 -6.99 1.37 -16.75
CA GLU A 70 -7.48 1.46 -15.37
C GLU A 70 -7.45 2.90 -14.84
N ILE A 71 -6.39 3.68 -15.11
CA ILE A 71 -6.33 5.10 -14.73
C ILE A 71 -7.47 5.88 -15.41
N GLN A 72 -7.62 5.73 -16.72
CA GLN A 72 -8.68 6.41 -17.49
C GLN A 72 -10.08 5.99 -17.01
N THR A 73 -10.26 4.72 -16.68
CA THR A 73 -11.55 4.22 -16.18
C THR A 73 -11.86 4.77 -14.80
N ALA A 74 -10.87 4.82 -13.89
CA ALA A 74 -11.04 5.40 -12.57
C ALA A 74 -11.41 6.88 -12.65
N LYS A 75 -10.67 7.66 -13.45
CA LYS A 75 -10.91 9.10 -13.65
C LYS A 75 -12.23 9.42 -14.36
N LYS A 76 -12.85 8.46 -15.05
CA LYS A 76 -14.22 8.60 -15.59
C LYS A 76 -15.32 8.33 -14.54
N LYS A 77 -14.99 7.61 -13.47
CA LYS A 77 -15.92 7.17 -12.42
C LYS A 77 -15.93 8.09 -11.19
N THR A 78 -14.99 9.04 -11.09
CA THR A 78 -14.84 9.91 -9.93
C THR A 78 -14.20 11.24 -10.31
N GLU A 79 -14.57 12.29 -9.57
CA GLU A 79 -13.88 13.58 -9.51
C GLU A 79 -12.94 13.66 -8.29
N GLY A 80 -12.81 12.56 -7.54
CA GLY A 80 -11.90 12.44 -6.40
C GLY A 80 -10.46 12.16 -6.82
N ILE A 81 -9.59 11.99 -5.81
CA ILE A 81 -8.15 11.83 -6.04
C ILE A 81 -7.81 10.38 -6.35
N ILE A 82 -7.15 10.15 -7.48
CA ILE A 82 -6.64 8.85 -7.91
C ILE A 82 -5.11 8.82 -7.86
N GLY A 83 -4.60 7.85 -7.11
CA GLY A 83 -3.19 7.52 -7.07
C GLY A 83 -2.85 6.24 -7.83
N VAL A 84 -1.56 6.04 -8.12
CA VAL A 84 -1.00 4.78 -8.61
C VAL A 84 0.16 4.35 -7.73
N ASN A 85 0.17 3.10 -7.29
CA ASN A 85 1.30 2.48 -6.60
C ASN A 85 2.22 1.75 -7.59
N ILE A 86 3.52 2.04 -7.52
CA ILE A 86 4.55 1.41 -8.35
C ILE A 86 5.72 0.98 -7.47
N MET A 87 6.18 -0.26 -7.62
CA MET A 87 7.35 -0.76 -6.92
C MET A 87 8.62 -0.54 -7.73
N MET A 88 9.66 0.09 -7.17
CA MET A 88 10.95 0.25 -7.86
C MET A 88 11.63 -1.06 -8.23
N ALA A 89 11.28 -2.16 -7.55
CA ALA A 89 11.81 -3.49 -7.79
C ALA A 89 11.40 -4.11 -9.14
N VAL A 90 10.33 -3.62 -9.78
CA VAL A 90 9.86 -4.16 -11.08
C VAL A 90 10.74 -3.70 -12.24
N SER A 91 10.91 -4.58 -13.23
CA SER A 91 11.81 -4.39 -14.38
C SER A 91 11.32 -3.37 -15.42
N ASP A 92 10.09 -2.89 -15.28
CA ASP A 92 9.41 -1.91 -16.13
C ASP A 92 9.00 -0.64 -15.37
N PHE A 93 9.58 -0.40 -14.18
CA PHE A 93 9.29 0.75 -13.31
C PHE A 93 9.20 2.08 -14.07
N ASP A 94 10.25 2.42 -14.83
CA ASP A 94 10.34 3.70 -15.55
C ASP A 94 9.18 3.89 -16.52
N ASN A 95 8.81 2.83 -17.26
CA ASN A 95 7.71 2.89 -18.21
C ASN A 95 6.35 3.06 -17.51
N LEU A 96 6.15 2.38 -16.38
CA LEU A 96 4.92 2.49 -15.58
C LEU A 96 4.79 3.90 -14.97
N LEU A 97 5.90 4.46 -14.49
CA LEU A 97 5.96 5.81 -13.94
C LEU A 97 5.60 6.85 -15.00
N LEU A 98 6.26 6.80 -16.16
CA LEU A 98 6.00 7.71 -17.26
C LEU A 98 4.56 7.59 -17.77
N ALA A 99 4.06 6.38 -17.97
CA ALA A 99 2.66 6.18 -18.38
C ALA A 99 1.66 6.74 -17.36
N SER A 100 1.93 6.61 -16.06
CA SER A 100 1.06 7.18 -15.02
C SER A 100 1.03 8.71 -15.07
N ILE A 101 2.19 9.33 -15.30
CA ILE A 101 2.32 10.79 -15.45
C ILE A 101 1.64 11.27 -16.75
N ASP A 102 1.81 10.56 -17.86
CA ASP A 102 1.18 10.89 -19.15
C ASP A 102 -0.35 10.88 -19.05
N GLU A 103 -0.92 9.92 -18.31
CA GLU A 103 -2.36 9.84 -18.01
C GLU A 103 -2.83 10.84 -16.93
N LYS A 104 -1.90 11.68 -16.45
CA LYS A 104 -2.12 12.72 -15.45
C LYS A 104 -2.72 12.16 -14.17
N VAL A 105 -2.17 11.05 -13.65
CA VAL A 105 -2.53 10.57 -12.31
C VAL A 105 -2.23 11.67 -11.28
N ASP A 106 -3.04 11.77 -10.22
CA ASP A 106 -2.89 12.83 -9.23
C ASP A 106 -1.66 12.57 -8.35
N ILE A 107 -1.45 11.32 -7.95
CA ILE A 107 -0.37 10.92 -7.04
C ILE A 107 0.28 9.62 -7.52
N VAL A 108 1.61 9.54 -7.45
CA VAL A 108 2.31 8.24 -7.47
C VAL A 108 2.87 7.91 -6.09
N PHE A 109 2.55 6.70 -5.64
CA PHE A 109 3.09 6.10 -4.44
C PHE A 109 4.20 5.11 -4.82
N VAL A 110 5.43 5.32 -4.35
CA VAL A 110 6.58 4.51 -4.77
C VAL A 110 7.21 3.80 -3.58
N GLY A 111 7.24 2.47 -3.63
CA GLY A 111 7.86 1.62 -2.62
C GLY A 111 8.98 0.72 -3.18
N ALA A 112 9.52 -0.16 -2.34
CA ALA A 112 10.51 -1.19 -2.69
C ALA A 112 11.78 -0.67 -3.40
N GLY A 113 12.29 0.48 -2.96
CA GLY A 113 13.55 1.05 -3.45
C GLY A 113 13.79 2.47 -2.95
N LEU A 114 14.91 3.06 -3.35
CA LEU A 114 15.27 4.44 -3.03
C LEU A 114 15.14 5.31 -4.30
N PRO A 115 14.29 6.34 -4.31
CA PRO A 115 13.96 7.13 -5.49
C PRO A 115 15.03 8.19 -5.81
N PHE A 116 16.26 7.74 -6.12
CA PHE A 116 17.42 8.62 -6.33
C PHE A 116 17.80 8.83 -7.80
N GLY A 117 17.22 8.05 -8.72
CA GLY A 117 17.53 8.10 -10.15
C GLY A 117 17.07 9.41 -10.82
N GLU A 118 17.65 9.72 -11.97
CA GLU A 118 17.36 10.95 -12.73
C GLU A 118 15.91 11.03 -13.22
N ILE A 119 15.24 9.89 -13.39
CA ILE A 119 13.82 9.86 -13.80
C ILE A 119 12.91 10.67 -12.87
N PHE A 120 13.27 10.83 -11.60
CA PHE A 120 12.50 11.63 -10.64
C PHE A 120 12.62 13.14 -10.86
N GLU A 121 13.53 13.63 -11.72
CA GLU A 121 13.58 15.05 -12.11
C GLU A 121 12.30 15.50 -12.80
N ILE A 122 11.55 14.58 -13.44
CA ILE A 122 10.26 14.87 -14.08
C ILE A 122 9.25 15.52 -13.12
N PHE A 123 9.35 15.25 -11.81
CA PHE A 123 8.50 15.85 -10.79
C PHE A 123 8.68 17.36 -10.68
N LYS A 124 9.76 17.95 -11.18
CA LYS A 124 9.90 19.42 -11.21
C LYS A 124 8.90 20.09 -12.15
N THR A 125 8.35 19.36 -13.13
CA THR A 125 7.49 19.92 -14.18
C THR A 125 6.11 19.28 -14.27
N THR A 126 5.91 18.07 -13.76
CA THR A 126 4.58 17.44 -13.75
C THR A 126 3.68 17.99 -12.62
N SER A 127 2.37 17.92 -12.82
CA SER A 127 1.37 18.17 -11.77
C SER A 127 1.20 16.99 -10.80
N THR A 128 1.61 15.79 -11.20
CA THR A 128 1.52 14.56 -10.38
C THR A 128 2.37 14.70 -9.12
N LYS A 129 1.81 14.34 -7.98
CA LYS A 129 2.50 14.34 -6.68
C LYS A 129 3.29 13.08 -6.46
N PHE A 130 4.41 13.21 -5.76
CA PHE A 130 5.28 12.10 -5.43
C PHE A 130 5.25 11.79 -3.93
N VAL A 131 4.90 10.55 -3.58
CA VAL A 131 4.86 10.08 -2.19
C VAL A 131 5.64 8.75 -2.07
N PRO A 132 6.85 8.75 -1.48
CA PRO A 132 7.56 7.51 -1.19
C PRO A 132 6.90 6.73 -0.04
N ILE A 133 7.01 5.41 -0.10
CA ILE A 133 6.63 4.49 0.98
C ILE A 133 7.91 3.94 1.61
N VAL A 134 8.07 4.15 2.93
CA VAL A 134 9.24 3.69 3.69
C VAL A 134 8.83 3.12 5.04
N SER A 135 9.72 2.34 5.66
CA SER A 135 9.46 1.67 6.94
C SER A 135 10.23 2.26 8.14
N SER A 136 10.90 3.41 7.96
CA SER A 136 11.61 4.09 9.06
C SER A 136 11.77 5.59 8.81
N ALA A 137 11.82 6.36 9.90
CA ALA A 137 12.11 7.80 9.87
C ALA A 137 13.48 8.10 9.22
N ARG A 138 14.48 7.25 9.48
CA ARG A 138 15.80 7.34 8.84
C ARG A 138 15.72 7.24 7.31
N ALA A 139 14.98 6.26 6.79
CA ALA A 139 14.81 6.12 5.34
C ALA A 139 14.09 7.34 4.74
N ALA A 140 13.05 7.86 5.42
CA ALA A 140 12.38 9.09 5.02
C ALA A 140 13.38 10.26 4.94
N LYS A 141 14.16 10.50 6.00
CA LYS A 141 15.18 11.58 6.03
C LYS A 141 16.13 11.49 4.84
N ILE A 142 16.68 10.31 4.55
CA ILE A 142 17.62 10.12 3.43
C ILE A 142 16.96 10.50 2.10
N ILE A 143 15.71 10.10 1.88
CA ILE A 143 14.97 10.45 0.66
C ILE A 143 14.75 11.96 0.57
N PHE A 144 14.25 12.58 1.62
CA PHE A 144 13.98 14.02 1.65
C PHE A 144 15.26 14.83 1.45
N GLN A 145 16.37 14.42 2.08
CA GLN A 145 17.68 15.03 1.90
C GLN A 145 18.16 14.93 0.46
N HIS A 146 18.15 13.73 -0.13
CA HIS A 146 18.57 13.53 -1.52
C HIS A 146 17.74 14.37 -2.48
N TRP A 147 16.41 14.39 -2.30
CA TRP A 147 15.52 15.18 -3.14
C TRP A 147 15.78 16.69 -3.02
N ALA A 148 15.95 17.18 -1.78
CA ALA A 148 16.26 18.58 -1.53
C ALA A 148 17.57 19.00 -2.21
N GLU A 149 18.64 18.20 -2.07
CA GLU A 149 19.97 18.48 -2.60
C GLU A 149 20.04 18.33 -4.13
N LYS A 150 19.50 17.23 -4.67
CA LYS A 150 19.63 16.88 -6.09
C LYS A 150 18.61 17.57 -6.98
N PHE A 151 17.36 17.71 -6.51
CA PHE A 151 16.25 18.20 -7.33
C PHE A 151 15.81 19.62 -6.96
N GLY A 152 16.24 20.13 -5.80
CA GLY A 152 15.80 21.43 -5.29
C GLY A 152 14.34 21.43 -4.85
N ARG A 153 13.78 20.25 -4.52
CA ARG A 153 12.40 20.06 -4.03
C ARG A 153 12.36 18.85 -3.11
N ILE A 154 11.32 18.71 -2.30
CA ILE A 154 11.07 17.52 -1.48
C ILE A 154 9.89 16.71 -2.03
N PRO A 155 9.72 15.44 -1.59
CA PRO A 155 8.49 14.70 -1.82
C PRO A 155 7.25 15.44 -1.28
N ASP A 156 6.09 15.22 -1.89
CA ASP A 156 4.84 15.91 -1.53
C ASP A 156 4.16 15.31 -0.26
N GLY A 157 4.73 14.24 0.28
CA GLY A 157 4.29 13.52 1.47
C GLY A 157 5.15 12.29 1.70
N VAL A 158 4.85 11.48 2.72
CA VAL A 158 5.50 10.19 2.92
C VAL A 158 4.53 9.19 3.55
N VAL A 159 4.53 7.95 3.07
CA VAL A 159 3.87 6.84 3.76
C VAL A 159 4.89 6.16 4.66
N ILE A 160 4.57 6.06 5.95
CA ILE A 160 5.32 5.28 6.93
C ILE A 160 4.60 3.96 7.15
N GLU A 161 5.20 2.88 6.68
CA GLU A 161 4.66 1.53 6.80
C GLU A 161 5.28 0.76 7.96
N GLY A 162 4.46 0.46 8.97
CA GLY A 162 4.84 -0.26 10.18
C GLY A 162 4.86 -1.79 10.03
N PRO A 163 5.35 -2.51 11.06
CA PRO A 163 5.61 -3.96 10.98
C PRO A 163 4.34 -4.83 10.91
N LEU A 164 3.17 -4.25 11.15
CA LEU A 164 1.87 -4.94 11.09
C LEU A 164 1.21 -4.85 9.70
N ALA A 165 1.89 -4.27 8.71
CA ALA A 165 1.43 -4.24 7.32
C ALA A 165 1.27 -5.63 6.72
N GLY A 166 0.53 -5.69 5.62
CA GLY A 166 0.43 -6.86 4.75
C GLY A 166 1.37 -6.71 3.56
N GLY A 167 1.56 -7.79 2.79
CA GLY A 167 2.49 -7.77 1.67
C GLY A 167 3.94 -7.87 2.13
N HIS A 168 4.85 -7.30 1.36
CA HIS A 168 6.29 -7.31 1.65
C HIS A 168 6.65 -6.28 2.70
N LEU A 169 7.42 -6.70 3.70
CA LEU A 169 7.75 -5.88 4.86
C LEU A 169 9.17 -5.34 4.77
N GLY A 170 9.34 -4.04 5.01
CA GLY A 170 10.66 -3.39 5.13
C GLY A 170 11.42 -3.71 6.43
N PHE A 171 11.11 -4.84 7.07
CA PHE A 171 11.64 -5.27 8.36
C PHE A 171 12.31 -6.64 8.24
N LYS A 172 13.30 -6.91 9.09
CA LYS A 172 13.89 -8.25 9.18
C LYS A 172 12.88 -9.23 9.76
N LYS A 173 12.86 -10.48 9.28
CA LYS A 173 11.92 -11.54 9.72
C LYS A 173 11.84 -11.66 11.25
N ALA A 174 12.98 -11.63 11.94
CA ALA A 174 13.04 -11.71 13.42
C ALA A 174 12.25 -10.59 14.13
N MET A 175 12.23 -9.36 13.58
CA MET A 175 11.48 -8.24 14.15
C MET A 175 9.96 -8.40 13.96
N VAL A 176 9.55 -9.15 12.94
CA VAL A 176 8.14 -9.33 12.56
C VAL A 176 7.51 -10.53 13.29
N VAL A 177 8.29 -11.59 13.49
CA VAL A 177 7.83 -12.87 14.06
C VAL A 177 7.87 -12.88 15.58
N SER A 178 8.66 -12.00 16.21
CA SER A 178 8.79 -11.91 17.67
C SER A 178 8.20 -10.59 18.18
N PRO A 179 6.93 -10.58 18.66
CA PRO A 179 6.28 -9.39 19.23
C PRO A 179 7.09 -8.73 20.36
N GLU A 180 7.85 -9.54 21.09
CA GLU A 180 8.70 -9.13 22.23
C GLU A 180 9.95 -8.34 21.79
N LEU A 181 10.40 -8.56 20.54
CA LEU A 181 11.45 -7.79 19.87
C LEU A 181 10.87 -6.64 19.04
N ASN A 182 9.54 -6.58 18.89
CA ASN A 182 8.83 -5.59 18.10
C ASN A 182 8.65 -4.30 18.94
N LEU A 183 9.79 -3.73 19.36
CA LEU A 183 9.88 -2.52 20.19
C LEU A 183 9.37 -1.25 19.48
N THR A 184 8.99 -1.35 18.21
CA THR A 184 8.67 -0.20 17.36
C THR A 184 7.22 -0.27 16.91
N SER A 185 6.34 0.46 17.62
CA SER A 185 4.97 0.68 17.19
C SER A 185 4.93 1.63 15.98
N LEU A 186 3.91 1.52 15.14
CA LEU A 186 3.66 2.47 14.05
C LEU A 186 3.63 3.92 14.58
N THR A 187 3.01 4.15 15.74
CA THR A 187 2.94 5.47 16.38
C THR A 187 4.32 6.02 16.76
N ASN A 188 5.27 5.18 17.18
CA ASN A 188 6.63 5.62 17.47
C ASN A 188 7.37 6.02 16.19
N ILE A 189 7.26 5.24 15.11
CA ILE A 189 7.89 5.58 13.82
C ILE A 189 7.29 6.88 13.27
N VAL A 190 5.98 7.08 13.40
CA VAL A 190 5.31 8.32 13.00
C VAL A 190 5.87 9.51 13.75
N LYS A 191 5.95 9.45 15.10
CA LYS A 191 6.51 10.54 15.93
C LYS A 191 7.96 10.87 15.54
N GLU A 192 8.80 9.85 15.42
CA GLU A 192 10.19 10.03 14.98
C GLU A 192 10.27 10.65 13.58
N THR A 193 9.37 10.27 12.68
CA THR A 193 9.30 10.83 11.32
C THR A 193 8.86 12.30 11.34
N VAL A 194 7.88 12.67 12.16
CA VAL A 194 7.46 14.07 12.33
C VAL A 194 8.66 14.92 12.79
N GLU A 195 9.38 14.47 13.81
CA GLU A 195 10.54 15.19 14.35
C GLU A 195 11.67 15.32 13.33
N ILE A 196 12.00 14.24 12.63
CA ILE A 196 13.15 14.20 11.72
C ILE A 196 12.89 14.97 10.42
N LEU A 197 11.63 15.12 10.01
CA LEU A 197 11.26 15.82 8.78
C LEU A 197 10.98 17.31 8.97
N LYS A 198 10.75 17.77 10.20
CA LYS A 198 10.51 19.18 10.53
C LYS A 198 11.53 20.18 9.92
N PRO A 199 12.85 19.90 9.89
CA PRO A 199 13.80 20.82 9.25
C PRO A 199 13.53 21.02 7.75
N PHE A 200 12.99 20.01 7.05
CA PHE A 200 12.62 20.15 5.64
C PHE A 200 11.33 20.97 5.47
N GLU A 201 10.38 20.86 6.41
CA GLU A 201 9.18 21.72 6.40
C GLU A 201 9.57 23.20 6.54
N GLU A 202 10.50 23.49 7.47
CA GLU A 202 11.02 24.83 7.69
C GLU A 202 11.83 25.34 6.48
N GLN A 203 12.69 24.48 5.91
CA GLN A 203 13.51 24.84 4.75
C GLN A 203 12.67 25.16 3.51
N PHE A 204 11.62 24.37 3.25
CA PHE A 204 10.80 24.50 2.04
C PHE A 204 9.51 25.30 2.27
N ASN A 205 9.21 25.68 3.52
CA ASN A 205 7.98 26.35 3.95
C ASN A 205 6.71 25.59 3.49
N ILE A 206 6.70 24.27 3.70
CA ILE A 206 5.63 23.35 3.30
C ILE A 206 5.40 22.35 4.44
N GLU A 207 4.14 22.10 4.81
CA GLU A 207 3.78 20.97 5.70
C GLU A 207 3.93 19.64 4.94
N ILE A 208 4.63 18.67 5.54
CA ILE A 208 4.85 17.35 4.97
C ILE A 208 3.82 16.38 5.58
N PRO A 209 2.81 15.92 4.80
CA PRO A 209 1.84 14.97 5.31
C PRO A 209 2.48 13.58 5.50
N ILE A 210 2.56 13.14 6.76
CA ILE A 210 2.94 11.78 7.12
C ILE A 210 1.69 10.91 7.14
N ILE A 211 1.67 9.87 6.31
CA ILE A 211 0.55 8.93 6.14
C ILE A 211 0.94 7.61 6.82
N ALA A 212 0.23 7.23 7.87
CA ALA A 212 0.56 6.05 8.67
C ALA A 212 -0.08 4.78 8.07
N GLY A 213 0.73 3.79 7.72
CA GLY A 213 0.30 2.51 7.15
C GLY A 213 0.77 1.31 7.97
N GLY A 214 0.01 0.22 7.90
CA GLY A 214 0.37 -1.05 8.53
C GLY A 214 -0.21 -1.27 9.93
N GLY A 215 -1.21 -2.15 10.03
CA GLY A 215 -1.90 -2.44 11.29
C GLY A 215 -3.05 -1.50 11.65
N VAL A 216 -3.34 -0.48 10.83
CA VAL A 216 -4.56 0.34 10.96
C VAL A 216 -5.73 -0.42 10.34
N TYR A 217 -6.77 -0.70 11.12
CA TYR A 217 -7.94 -1.47 10.67
C TYR A 217 -9.29 -0.89 11.14
N THR A 218 -9.33 -0.23 12.31
CA THR A 218 -10.53 0.38 12.89
C THR A 218 -10.42 1.90 12.97
N GLY A 219 -11.53 2.59 13.21
CA GLY A 219 -11.52 4.04 13.47
C GLY A 219 -10.74 4.43 14.74
N ALA A 220 -10.66 3.53 15.73
CA ALA A 220 -9.81 3.71 16.90
C ALA A 220 -8.32 3.73 16.52
N ASP A 221 -7.89 2.80 15.65
CA ASP A 221 -6.51 2.78 15.14
C ASP A 221 -6.19 4.08 14.37
N ILE A 222 -7.14 4.59 13.59
CA ILE A 222 -7.01 5.89 12.89
C ILE A 222 -6.81 7.02 13.90
N TYR A 223 -7.62 7.05 14.97
CA TYR A 223 -7.49 8.06 16.01
C TYR A 223 -6.10 8.06 16.63
N GLU A 224 -5.60 6.89 17.03
CA GLU A 224 -4.28 6.75 17.68
C GLU A 224 -3.12 7.29 16.82
N VAL A 225 -3.07 6.93 15.53
CA VAL A 225 -1.98 7.37 14.65
C VAL A 225 -2.08 8.86 14.29
N LEU A 226 -3.29 9.41 14.19
CA LEU A 226 -3.47 10.85 14.02
C LEU A 226 -3.02 11.62 15.27
N GLN A 227 -3.26 11.09 16.48
CA GLN A 227 -2.71 11.67 17.72
C GLN A 227 -1.19 11.57 17.80
N ALA A 228 -0.58 10.58 17.13
CA ALA A 228 0.87 10.46 17.03
C ALA A 228 1.50 11.47 16.04
N GLY A 229 0.69 12.25 15.31
CA GLY A 229 1.16 13.28 14.39
C GLY A 229 0.98 12.93 12.90
N ALA A 230 0.45 11.75 12.57
CA ALA A 230 0.08 11.45 11.20
C ALA A 230 -1.04 12.40 10.71
N LYS A 231 -1.05 12.69 9.42
CA LYS A 231 -2.07 13.52 8.74
C LYS A 231 -3.10 12.68 7.99
N GLY A 232 -2.82 11.39 7.83
CA GLY A 232 -3.76 10.41 7.31
C GLY A 232 -3.26 8.99 7.51
N VAL A 233 -4.04 8.04 7.01
CA VAL A 233 -3.73 6.61 7.11
C VAL A 233 -3.72 5.95 5.74
N GLN A 234 -2.87 4.93 5.59
CA GLN A 234 -2.90 4.03 4.44
C GLN A 234 -3.39 2.64 4.89
N MET A 235 -4.48 2.17 4.29
CA MET A 235 -5.13 0.91 4.66
C MET A 235 -5.24 0.00 3.44
N GLY A 236 -4.70 -1.22 3.53
CA GLY A 236 -4.85 -2.25 2.49
C GLY A 236 -5.92 -3.27 2.88
N THR A 237 -5.58 -4.16 3.82
CA THR A 237 -6.42 -5.27 4.28
C THR A 237 -7.88 -4.91 4.58
N ARG A 238 -8.14 -3.74 5.19
CA ARG A 238 -9.52 -3.29 5.50
C ARG A 238 -10.40 -3.11 4.26
N PHE A 239 -9.80 -2.81 3.11
CA PHE A 239 -10.51 -2.59 1.85
C PHE A 239 -10.60 -3.84 0.97
N VAL A 240 -9.92 -4.94 1.31
CA VAL A 240 -9.95 -6.18 0.53
C VAL A 240 -11.35 -6.80 0.51
N THR A 241 -12.02 -6.86 1.68
CA THR A 241 -13.37 -7.41 1.81
C THR A 241 -14.44 -6.35 1.52
N THR A 242 -14.23 -5.55 0.48
CA THR A 242 -15.24 -4.64 -0.05
C THR A 242 -15.90 -5.18 -1.30
N ILE A 243 -17.14 -4.78 -1.60
CA ILE A 243 -17.86 -5.19 -2.82
C ILE A 243 -17.06 -4.75 -4.05
N GLU A 244 -16.50 -3.54 -4.02
CA GLU A 244 -15.82 -2.86 -5.11
C GLU A 244 -14.36 -3.32 -5.32
N CYS A 245 -13.79 -4.08 -4.38
CA CYS A 245 -12.50 -4.74 -4.54
C CYS A 245 -12.53 -5.68 -5.76
N ASP A 246 -11.55 -5.53 -6.67
CA ASP A 246 -11.61 -6.04 -8.04
C ASP A 246 -11.27 -7.54 -8.20
N VAL A 247 -11.02 -8.24 -7.09
CA VAL A 247 -10.74 -9.69 -7.06
C VAL A 247 -12.00 -10.54 -6.98
N ASP A 248 -11.82 -11.81 -7.32
CA ASP A 248 -12.84 -12.84 -7.13
C ASP A 248 -13.36 -12.89 -5.68
N VAL A 249 -14.63 -13.24 -5.51
CA VAL A 249 -15.27 -13.33 -4.20
C VAL A 249 -14.58 -14.33 -3.27
N THR A 250 -14.03 -15.43 -3.82
CA THR A 250 -13.28 -16.42 -3.04
C THR A 250 -12.04 -15.81 -2.39
N PHE A 251 -11.40 -14.82 -3.02
CA PHE A 251 -10.29 -14.10 -2.38
C PHE A 251 -10.74 -13.34 -1.13
N LYS A 252 -11.96 -12.79 -1.15
CA LYS A 252 -12.56 -12.08 -0.01
C LYS A 252 -12.92 -13.08 1.08
N GLU A 253 -13.55 -14.20 0.72
CA GLU A 253 -13.94 -15.29 1.65
C GLU A 253 -12.77 -15.83 2.48
N VAL A 254 -11.57 -15.97 1.88
CA VAL A 254 -10.36 -16.38 2.62
C VAL A 254 -10.05 -15.44 3.80
N PHE A 255 -10.35 -14.14 3.71
CA PHE A 255 -10.20 -13.24 4.86
C PHE A 255 -11.26 -13.47 5.92
N LEU A 256 -12.51 -13.74 5.52
CA LEU A 256 -13.62 -14.01 6.45
C LEU A 256 -13.41 -15.31 7.24
N GLU A 257 -12.77 -16.30 6.62
CA GLU A 257 -12.49 -17.59 7.23
C GLU A 257 -11.19 -17.62 8.05
N SER A 258 -10.30 -16.63 7.83
CA SER A 258 -9.00 -16.58 8.48
C SER A 258 -9.10 -16.32 9.98
N LYS A 259 -8.26 -17.01 10.75
CA LYS A 259 -8.09 -16.83 12.18
C LYS A 259 -6.77 -16.13 12.49
N VAL A 260 -6.57 -15.78 13.76
CA VAL A 260 -5.35 -15.12 14.22
C VAL A 260 -4.12 -15.99 13.90
N GLU A 261 -4.25 -17.30 14.06
CA GLU A 261 -3.19 -18.29 13.87
C GLU A 261 -2.83 -18.50 12.39
N ASP A 262 -3.73 -18.14 11.48
CA ASP A 262 -3.51 -18.26 10.04
C ASP A 262 -2.64 -17.11 9.50
N ILE A 263 -2.47 -16.01 10.24
CA ILE A 263 -1.63 -14.89 9.79
C ILE A 263 -0.15 -15.23 10.02
N THR A 264 0.56 -15.54 8.93
CA THR A 264 1.95 -16.01 8.99
C THR A 264 2.89 -15.20 8.09
N ILE A 265 4.19 -15.48 8.21
CA ILE A 265 5.25 -14.85 7.43
C ILE A 265 5.91 -15.90 6.52
N ILE A 266 6.06 -15.55 5.25
CA ILE A 266 6.81 -16.33 4.25
C ILE A 266 8.05 -15.57 3.79
N ASP A 267 9.07 -16.31 3.35
CA ASP A 267 10.22 -15.72 2.68
C ASP A 267 9.86 -15.52 1.20
N SER A 268 9.85 -14.26 0.76
CA SER A 268 9.44 -13.92 -0.60
C SER A 268 10.61 -14.01 -1.59
N PRO A 269 10.35 -14.40 -2.85
CA PRO A 269 11.26 -14.27 -3.99
C PRO A 269 11.86 -12.86 -4.18
N VAL A 270 11.25 -11.82 -3.60
CA VAL A 270 11.75 -10.43 -3.66
C VAL A 270 12.83 -10.11 -2.62
N GLY A 271 13.20 -11.07 -1.77
CA GLY A 271 14.22 -10.89 -0.72
C GLY A 271 13.72 -10.21 0.55
N LEU A 272 12.41 -9.99 0.68
CA LEU A 272 11.77 -9.41 1.86
C LEU A 272 10.75 -10.40 2.47
N PRO A 273 10.54 -10.39 3.80
CA PRO A 273 9.46 -11.17 4.40
C PRO A 273 8.10 -10.70 3.86
N GLY A 274 7.19 -11.64 3.61
CA GLY A 274 5.82 -11.37 3.19
C GLY A 274 4.81 -11.84 4.24
N ARG A 275 3.83 -11.01 4.60
CA ARG A 275 2.74 -11.41 5.53
C ARG A 275 1.51 -11.87 4.79
N VAL A 276 1.13 -13.14 5.00
CA VAL A 276 0.08 -13.85 4.25
C VAL A 276 -0.93 -14.50 5.19
N ILE A 277 -2.08 -14.86 4.64
CA ILE A 277 -3.00 -15.84 5.23
C ILE A 277 -2.50 -17.24 4.85
N SER A 278 -2.31 -18.10 5.85
CA SER A 278 -1.84 -19.47 5.71
C SER A 278 -2.90 -20.33 5.03
N ASN A 279 -2.46 -21.14 4.08
CA ASN A 279 -3.24 -22.18 3.42
C ASN A 279 -2.29 -23.33 3.01
N ASP A 280 -2.80 -24.35 2.33
CA ASP A 280 -1.98 -25.51 1.96
C ASP A 280 -0.87 -25.15 0.96
N PHE A 281 -1.09 -24.16 0.08
CA PHE A 281 -0.05 -23.67 -0.82
C PHE A 281 1.08 -22.94 -0.06
N VAL A 282 0.75 -22.13 0.95
CA VAL A 282 1.73 -21.50 1.84
C VAL A 282 2.53 -22.54 2.63
N LYS A 283 1.88 -23.59 3.14
CA LYS A 283 2.56 -24.70 3.83
C LYS A 283 3.54 -25.40 2.88
N ALA A 284 3.12 -25.67 1.64
CA ALA A 284 3.99 -26.27 0.62
C ALA A 284 5.19 -25.38 0.29
N ILE A 285 5.01 -24.04 0.23
CA ILE A 285 6.13 -23.08 0.10
C ILE A 285 7.11 -23.23 1.27
N GLN A 286 6.59 -23.24 2.50
CA GLN A 286 7.41 -23.30 3.72
C GLN A 286 8.17 -24.63 3.85
N ASN A 287 7.59 -25.72 3.35
CA ASN A 287 8.22 -27.04 3.30
C ASN A 287 9.23 -27.20 2.14
N GLY A 288 9.34 -26.22 1.25
CA GLY A 288 10.21 -26.30 0.07
C GLY A 288 9.70 -27.25 -1.02
N GLU A 289 8.40 -27.55 -1.01
CA GLU A 289 7.72 -28.43 -1.97
C GLU A 289 7.33 -27.68 -3.27
N GLN A 290 7.45 -26.36 -3.26
CA GLN A 290 7.23 -25.50 -4.42
C GLN A 290 8.55 -25.11 -5.07
N LYS A 291 8.56 -25.05 -6.40
CA LYS A 291 9.65 -24.46 -7.17
C LYS A 291 9.19 -24.03 -8.57
N PRO A 292 9.51 -22.80 -9.03
CA PRO A 292 9.16 -22.41 -10.39
C PRO A 292 10.05 -23.15 -11.39
N VAL A 293 9.43 -23.71 -12.43
CA VAL A 293 10.14 -24.45 -13.49
C VAL A 293 10.78 -23.49 -14.51
N LYS A 294 10.16 -22.34 -14.75
CA LYS A 294 10.63 -21.32 -15.69
C LYS A 294 10.16 -19.93 -15.26
N CYS A 295 10.86 -18.90 -15.72
CA CYS A 295 10.44 -17.51 -15.57
C CYS A 295 10.10 -16.90 -16.94
N PRO A 296 8.81 -16.79 -17.31
CA PRO A 296 8.43 -16.21 -18.59
C PRO A 296 8.43 -14.68 -18.59
N TRP A 297 8.44 -14.03 -17.43
CA TRP A 297 8.21 -12.59 -17.34
C TRP A 297 9.46 -11.76 -17.00
N LYS A 298 10.44 -12.30 -16.27
CA LYS A 298 11.54 -11.48 -15.68
C LYS A 298 11.00 -10.17 -15.06
N CYS A 299 9.88 -10.27 -14.34
CA CYS A 299 9.11 -9.11 -13.90
C CYS A 299 9.85 -8.23 -12.87
N LEU A 300 10.80 -8.80 -12.13
CA LEU A 300 11.62 -8.10 -11.14
C LEU A 300 13.04 -7.87 -11.67
N LYS A 301 13.66 -6.76 -11.28
CA LYS A 301 15.06 -6.43 -11.61
C LYS A 301 16.03 -7.51 -11.12
N ASN A 302 15.80 -8.00 -9.90
CA ASN A 302 16.71 -8.92 -9.19
C ASN A 302 15.98 -10.19 -8.72
N CYS A 303 15.53 -11.04 -9.65
CA CYS A 303 14.94 -12.35 -9.33
C CYS A 303 15.64 -13.47 -10.11
N ASP A 304 16.12 -14.47 -9.40
CA ASP A 304 16.68 -15.71 -9.96
C ASP A 304 15.72 -16.87 -9.67
N PHE A 305 14.94 -17.27 -10.68
CA PHE A 305 13.91 -18.29 -10.51
C PHE A 305 14.49 -19.66 -10.09
N ASN A 306 15.78 -19.91 -10.28
CA ASN A 306 16.41 -21.16 -9.85
C ASN A 306 16.60 -21.26 -8.34
N LYS A 307 16.59 -20.11 -7.64
CA LYS A 307 16.90 -19.99 -6.21
C LYS A 307 15.68 -19.71 -5.33
N VAL A 308 14.56 -19.31 -5.92
CA VAL A 308 13.33 -18.97 -5.19
C VAL A 308 12.40 -20.18 -5.06
N GLN A 309 11.57 -20.20 -4.02
CA GLN A 309 10.67 -21.32 -3.73
C GLN A 309 9.38 -21.27 -4.55
N PHE A 310 8.98 -20.11 -5.09
CA PHE A 310 7.76 -19.98 -5.89
C PHE A 310 7.83 -18.73 -6.77
N CYS A 311 6.92 -18.62 -7.75
CA CYS A 311 6.72 -17.36 -8.47
C CYS A 311 5.64 -16.52 -7.77
N VAL A 312 6.04 -15.41 -7.14
CA VAL A 312 5.09 -14.54 -6.43
C VAL A 312 4.05 -13.90 -7.35
N ALA A 313 4.43 -13.49 -8.56
CA ALA A 313 3.48 -12.90 -9.51
C ALA A 313 2.39 -13.90 -9.93
N GLU A 314 2.79 -15.16 -10.19
CA GLU A 314 1.84 -16.23 -10.54
C GLU A 314 0.94 -16.60 -9.37
N ALA A 315 1.49 -16.75 -8.17
CA ALA A 315 0.72 -17.05 -6.97
C ALA A 315 -0.36 -15.99 -6.66
N LEU A 316 0.01 -14.71 -6.75
CA LEU A 316 -0.92 -13.60 -6.51
C LEU A 316 -1.97 -13.50 -7.62
N PHE A 317 -1.60 -13.75 -8.87
CA PHE A 317 -2.55 -13.78 -9.98
C PHE A 317 -3.57 -14.91 -9.86
N ASN A 318 -3.13 -16.11 -9.49
CA ASN A 318 -4.02 -17.24 -9.24
C ASN A 318 -5.00 -16.91 -8.11
N ALA A 319 -4.49 -16.39 -7.00
CA ALA A 319 -5.32 -15.98 -5.87
C ALA A 319 -6.34 -14.90 -6.28
N ALA A 320 -5.93 -13.87 -7.03
CA ALA A 320 -6.83 -12.82 -7.51
C ALA A 320 -8.01 -13.34 -8.34
N LYS A 321 -7.85 -14.52 -8.97
CA LYS A 321 -8.87 -15.26 -9.72
C LYS A 321 -9.62 -16.32 -8.89
N GLY A 322 -9.41 -16.35 -7.57
CA GLY A 322 -10.03 -17.31 -6.66
C GLY A 322 -9.31 -18.66 -6.56
N ASP A 323 -8.17 -18.87 -7.24
CA ASP A 323 -7.42 -20.12 -7.16
C ASP A 323 -6.37 -20.07 -6.03
N PHE A 324 -6.78 -20.55 -4.86
CA PHE A 324 -5.91 -20.71 -3.69
C PHE A 324 -5.19 -22.06 -3.63
N THR A 325 -5.42 -22.96 -4.59
CA THR A 325 -4.62 -24.21 -4.70
C THR A 325 -3.19 -23.93 -5.14
N LYS A 326 -3.00 -22.80 -5.84
CA LYS A 326 -1.70 -22.32 -6.37
C LYS A 326 -1.45 -20.85 -6.04
N GLY A 327 -2.07 -20.35 -4.98
CA GLY A 327 -2.09 -18.95 -4.63
C GLY A 327 -2.26 -18.73 -3.14
N PHE A 328 -2.02 -17.50 -2.71
CA PHE A 328 -2.23 -17.05 -1.34
C PHE A 328 -2.64 -15.58 -1.33
N ALA A 329 -3.23 -15.14 -0.23
CA ALA A 329 -3.57 -13.74 -0.01
C ALA A 329 -2.52 -13.09 0.90
N PHE A 330 -1.96 -11.97 0.46
CA PHE A 330 -1.25 -11.08 1.38
C PHE A 330 -2.24 -10.40 2.32
N SER A 331 -1.89 -10.31 3.60
CA SER A 331 -2.74 -9.69 4.61
C SER A 331 -1.89 -9.02 5.68
N GLY A 332 -2.38 -7.91 6.22
CA GLY A 332 -1.86 -7.32 7.45
C GLY A 332 -2.11 -8.21 8.66
N ALA A 333 -1.49 -7.84 9.79
CA ALA A 333 -1.59 -8.60 11.04
C ALA A 333 -3.03 -8.74 11.57
N LYS A 334 -3.95 -7.87 11.11
CA LYS A 334 -5.36 -7.84 11.51
C LYS A 334 -6.31 -8.42 10.43
N GLY A 335 -5.80 -9.23 9.49
CA GLY A 335 -6.60 -9.86 8.44
C GLY A 335 -7.83 -10.62 8.94
N PHE A 336 -7.62 -11.41 9.98
CA PHE A 336 -8.65 -12.18 10.69
C PHE A 336 -9.81 -11.35 11.27
N LYS A 337 -9.69 -10.03 11.32
CA LYS A 337 -10.78 -9.14 11.77
C LYS A 337 -11.84 -8.91 10.69
N ALA A 338 -11.64 -9.40 9.47
CA ALA A 338 -12.67 -9.36 8.44
C ALA A 338 -13.75 -10.38 8.77
N THR A 339 -15.00 -9.92 8.96
CA THR A 339 -16.13 -10.79 9.32
C THR A 339 -17.29 -10.72 8.33
N LYS A 340 -17.23 -9.78 7.38
CA LYS A 340 -18.27 -9.56 6.37
C LYS A 340 -17.71 -8.79 5.18
N ILE A 341 -18.35 -8.96 4.03
CA ILE A 341 -18.12 -8.14 2.84
C ILE A 341 -19.03 -6.90 2.93
N LEU A 342 -18.46 -5.70 2.79
CA LEU A 342 -19.18 -4.41 2.85
C LEU A 342 -18.98 -3.59 1.59
N SER A 343 -19.82 -2.59 1.31
CA SER A 343 -19.41 -1.57 0.34
C SER A 343 -18.26 -0.71 0.89
N VAL A 344 -17.51 -0.05 0.01
CA VAL A 344 -16.53 0.97 0.40
C VAL A 344 -17.21 2.08 1.20
N HIS A 345 -18.40 2.51 0.78
CA HIS A 345 -19.23 3.47 1.52
C HIS A 345 -19.45 3.05 2.97
N LYS A 346 -19.97 1.82 3.20
CA LYS A 346 -20.20 1.31 4.55
C LYS A 346 -18.90 1.09 5.34
N THR A 347 -17.81 0.76 4.65
CA THR A 347 -16.51 0.61 5.28
C THR A 347 -16.00 1.95 5.83
N ILE A 348 -16.08 3.02 5.04
CA ILE A 348 -15.65 4.37 5.45
C ILE A 348 -16.60 4.93 6.51
N GLU A 349 -17.91 4.75 6.36
CA GLU A 349 -18.92 5.14 7.37
C GLU A 349 -18.57 4.53 8.75
N GLN A 350 -18.31 3.22 8.80
CA GLN A 350 -17.93 2.54 10.04
C GLN A 350 -16.60 3.05 10.61
N LEU A 351 -15.58 3.28 9.78
CA LEU A 351 -14.29 3.82 10.23
C LEU A 351 -14.45 5.20 10.85
N LEU A 352 -15.28 6.06 10.26
CA LEU A 352 -15.54 7.40 10.79
C LEU A 352 -16.35 7.36 12.08
N GLU A 353 -17.37 6.51 12.17
CA GLU A 353 -18.15 6.32 13.40
C GLU A 353 -17.26 5.86 14.55
N GLU A 354 -16.47 4.80 14.35
CA GLU A 354 -15.53 4.29 15.34
C GLU A 354 -14.50 5.35 15.77
N TYR A 355 -14.02 6.16 14.81
CA TYR A 355 -13.10 7.27 15.07
C TYR A 355 -13.74 8.32 15.99
N TYR A 356 -14.96 8.77 15.67
CA TYR A 356 -15.65 9.78 16.47
C TYR A 356 -16.02 9.27 17.86
N ILE A 357 -16.46 8.01 18.00
CA ILE A 357 -16.69 7.38 19.30
C ILE A 357 -15.40 7.40 20.14
N THR A 358 -14.27 7.05 19.52
CA THR A 358 -12.97 7.01 20.20
C THR A 358 -12.52 8.40 20.62
N LYS A 359 -12.67 9.39 19.74
CA LYS A 359 -12.37 10.79 20.02
C LYS A 359 -13.21 11.32 21.19
N SER A 360 -14.53 11.12 21.17
CA SER A 360 -15.41 11.60 22.23
C SER A 360 -15.11 10.95 23.59
N LYS A 361 -14.79 9.64 23.62
CA LYS A 361 -14.38 8.97 24.87
C LYS A 361 -13.10 9.58 25.45
N ASN A 362 -12.10 9.86 24.62
CA ASN A 362 -10.84 10.47 25.06
C ASN A 362 -11.03 11.92 25.54
N GLU A 363 -11.85 12.72 24.86
CA GLU A 363 -12.19 14.08 25.28
C GLU A 363 -12.90 14.11 26.65
N ILE A 364 -13.76 13.13 26.94
CA ILE A 364 -14.42 13.01 28.25
C ILE A 364 -13.39 12.63 29.33
N LEU A 365 -12.52 11.65 29.06
CA LEU A 365 -11.48 11.23 30.01
C LEU A 365 -10.53 12.38 30.37
N LEU A 366 -10.12 13.18 29.38
CA LEU A 366 -9.28 14.37 29.61
C LEU A 366 -9.98 15.41 30.50
N LYS A 367 -11.29 15.59 30.35
CA LYS A 367 -12.07 16.51 31.21
C LYS A 367 -12.25 16.01 32.64
N LEU A 368 -12.25 14.69 32.86
CA LEU A 368 -12.36 14.09 34.19
C LEU A 368 -10.99 14.00 34.92
N ALA A 369 -9.89 14.19 34.19
CA ALA A 369 -8.53 14.17 34.74
C ALA A 369 -8.02 15.56 35.16
N ILE A 370 -8.81 16.61 34.90
CA ILE A 370 -8.62 18.01 35.36
C ILE A 370 -9.60 18.23 36.50
#